data_AF-A0A6V7YD94-F1
#
_entry.id   AF-A0A6V7YD94-F1
#
_cell.length_a   1.000
_cell.length_b   1.000
_cell.length_c   1.000
_cell.angle_alpha   90.00
_cell.angle_beta   90.00
_cell.angle_gamma   90.00
#
_symmetry.space_group_name_H-M   'P 1'
#
loop_
_entity.id
_entity.type
_entity.pdbx_description
1 polymer ?
#
loop_
_entity_poly.entity_id
_entity_poly.type
_entity_poly.pdbx_seq_one_letter_code
_entity_poly.pdbx_strand_id
1 'polypeptide(L)'
;MQHKQGEKGKLHEVNFISAKINCPDVLLMYRQLHGLWRERTITFSHQPFSNTSVDQLNVTNDPLTDFVAWITDFSTDTVAFSHFGGRFDMVLVFKALYLQGLTPDMIKNGNKMYEMKVKNDKKCWVIFHDTYNLMPMPLASLVPAFALKVEDKPFFPHLANNPSNYGKEIFPTMEDYLANGMMPEKRVQFDKWFDQHKNEPFNLVEQLAAYCTNDVDILMAALIAFRKEFWRSPMDLMFSGVHDNSFCLHEAFPHESPQGKSCWDCPGKRVRQRGQSK
;
A
#
# COMPACT_ATOMS: atom_id res chain seq x y z
N MET A 1 -25.44 -20.82 -32.49
CA MET A 1 -25.35 -19.70 -31.53
C MET A 1 -23.88 -19.42 -31.28
N GLN A 2 -23.38 -18.27 -31.73
CA GLN A 2 -21.98 -17.88 -31.54
C GLN A 2 -21.76 -17.49 -30.07
N HIS A 3 -20.83 -18.17 -29.39
CA HIS A 3 -20.36 -17.77 -28.06
C HIS A 3 -19.62 -16.43 -28.18
N LYS A 4 -20.20 -15.36 -27.60
CA LYS A 4 -19.47 -14.13 -27.33
C LYS A 4 -18.35 -14.45 -26.35
N GLN A 5 -17.10 -14.24 -26.78
CA GLN A 5 -15.94 -14.23 -25.89
C GLN A 5 -16.18 -13.18 -24.82
N GLY A 6 -16.16 -13.60 -23.55
CA GLY A 6 -16.26 -12.70 -22.41
C GLY A 6 -15.11 -11.70 -22.43
N GLU A 7 -15.42 -10.43 -22.20
CA GLU A 7 -14.45 -9.36 -21.96
C GLU A 7 -13.50 -9.81 -20.84
N LYS A 8 -12.20 -9.87 -21.14
CA LYS A 8 -11.19 -10.11 -20.10
C LYS A 8 -11.30 -8.97 -19.08
N GLY A 9 -11.68 -9.30 -17.85
CA GLY A 9 -11.70 -8.34 -16.75
C GLY A 9 -10.35 -7.64 -16.62
N LYS A 10 -10.37 -6.32 -16.40
CA LYS A 10 -9.17 -5.51 -16.16
C LYS A 10 -8.34 -6.15 -15.05
N LEU A 11 -7.09 -6.54 -15.35
CA LEU A 11 -6.16 -6.91 -14.29
C LEU A 11 -5.58 -5.63 -13.72
N HIS A 12 -5.81 -5.41 -12.42
CA HIS A 12 -5.07 -4.42 -11.66
C HIS A 12 -3.65 -4.97 -11.44
N GLU A 13 -2.65 -4.26 -11.93
CA GLU A 13 -1.24 -4.53 -11.68
C GLU A 13 -0.76 -3.52 -10.63
N VAL A 14 -0.02 -3.93 -9.60
CA VAL A 14 0.45 -2.97 -8.59
C VAL A 14 1.79 -2.42 -9.07
N ASN A 15 1.91 -1.10 -9.22
CA ASN A 15 3.15 -0.48 -9.68
C ASN A 15 3.99 0.14 -8.56
N PHE A 16 3.38 0.35 -7.40
CA PHE A 16 4.01 0.95 -6.23
C PHE A 16 3.36 0.46 -4.96
N ILE A 17 4.16 0.11 -3.96
CA ILE A 17 3.75 -0.17 -2.59
C ILE A 17 4.63 0.62 -1.64
N SER A 18 4.01 1.32 -0.70
CA SER A 18 4.68 1.89 0.48
C SER A 18 4.26 1.13 1.73
N ALA A 19 5.22 0.76 2.56
CA ALA A 19 5.00 0.13 3.85
C ALA A 19 5.79 0.85 4.94
N LYS A 20 5.10 1.35 5.97
CA LYS A 20 5.74 1.97 7.14
C LYS A 20 5.76 1.01 8.32
N ILE A 21 6.95 0.70 8.81
CA ILE A 21 7.22 -0.20 9.94
C ILE A 21 7.23 0.58 11.24
N ASN A 22 6.56 0.05 12.28
CA ASN A 22 6.74 0.52 13.64
C ASN A 22 6.90 -0.64 14.63
N CYS A 23 7.68 -0.38 15.68
CA CYS A 23 7.84 -1.29 16.80
C CYS A 23 6.52 -1.36 17.59
N PRO A 24 6.04 -2.56 17.93
CA PRO A 24 4.90 -2.77 18.80
C PRO A 24 4.99 -1.98 20.09
N ASP A 25 6.16 -1.86 20.72
CA ASP A 25 6.31 -1.13 21.99
C ASP A 25 5.93 0.35 21.87
N VAL A 26 6.12 0.96 20.69
CA VAL A 26 5.66 2.32 20.41
C VAL A 26 4.14 2.37 20.34
N LEU A 27 3.50 1.36 19.76
CA LEU A 27 2.04 1.20 19.77
C LEU A 27 1.49 0.72 21.13
N LEU A 28 2.25 -0.04 21.92
CA LEU A 28 1.80 -0.79 23.10
C LEU A 28 2.08 -0.06 24.41
N MET A 29 3.21 0.63 24.55
CA MET A 29 3.66 1.11 25.87
C MET A 29 3.50 2.61 26.09
N TYR A 30 3.05 3.38 25.08
CA TYR A 30 3.07 4.85 25.09
C TYR A 30 4.40 5.47 25.52
N ARG A 31 5.48 4.70 25.53
CA ARG A 31 6.81 5.21 25.79
C ARG A 31 7.28 5.73 24.45
N GLN A 32 7.51 7.04 24.37
CA GLN A 32 8.54 7.53 23.48
C GLN A 32 9.83 6.84 23.95
N LEU A 33 10.10 5.66 23.39
CA LEU A 33 11.42 5.03 23.46
C LEU A 33 12.33 5.89 22.60
N HIS A 34 12.68 7.06 23.12
CA HIS A 34 13.61 7.98 22.49
C HIS A 34 14.92 7.22 22.26
N GLY A 35 15.17 6.83 21.00
CA GLY A 35 16.46 6.33 20.53
C GLY A 35 16.64 4.82 20.35
N LEU A 36 15.64 3.96 20.60
CA LEU A 36 15.83 2.49 20.45
C LEU A 36 15.23 1.89 19.18
N TRP A 37 14.15 2.45 18.65
CA TRP A 37 13.55 2.03 17.38
C TRP A 37 13.11 3.25 16.57
N ARG A 38 13.56 3.31 15.31
CA ARG A 38 13.15 4.32 14.33
C ARG A 38 12.07 3.70 13.44
N GLU A 39 10.98 4.42 13.22
CA GLU A 39 10.03 4.09 12.15
C GLU A 39 10.81 3.96 10.84
N ARG A 40 10.50 2.93 10.04
CA ARG A 40 11.15 2.72 8.75
C ARG A 40 10.13 2.74 7.63
N THR A 41 10.44 3.39 6.53
CA THR A 41 9.62 3.35 5.31
C THR A 41 10.31 2.49 4.28
N ILE A 42 9.64 1.39 3.90
CA ILE A 42 10.09 0.45 2.88
C ILE A 42 9.16 0.57 1.68
N THR A 43 9.73 0.65 0.49
CA THR A 43 8.94 0.75 -0.74
C THR A 43 9.30 -0.35 -1.71
N PHE A 44 8.32 -0.74 -2.53
CA PHE A 44 8.47 -1.64 -3.67
C PHE A 44 7.92 -0.93 -4.89
N SER A 45 8.74 -0.70 -5.91
CA SER A 45 8.36 0.15 -7.03
C SER A 45 8.88 -0.37 -8.37
N HIS A 46 8.07 -0.20 -9.42
CA HIS A 46 8.50 -0.43 -10.80
C HIS A 46 9.64 0.49 -11.25
N GLN A 47 9.71 1.70 -10.71
CA GLN A 47 10.64 2.72 -11.15
C GLN A 47 11.42 3.30 -9.97
N PRO A 48 12.72 3.59 -10.13
CA PRO A 48 13.48 4.28 -9.10
C PRO A 48 12.98 5.72 -8.95
N PHE A 49 12.99 6.23 -7.73
CA PHE A 49 12.72 7.63 -7.38
C PHE A 49 13.79 8.14 -6.41
N SER A 50 13.89 9.47 -6.26
CA SER A 50 14.97 10.08 -5.49
C SER A 50 14.55 11.26 -4.62
N ASN A 51 13.41 11.90 -4.90
CA ASN A 51 12.98 13.09 -4.15
C ASN A 51 12.29 12.74 -2.83
N THR A 52 11.73 11.54 -2.72
CA THR A 52 11.10 11.05 -1.49
C THR A 52 12.11 10.25 -0.66
N SER A 53 12.34 10.68 0.58
CA SER A 53 13.24 9.96 1.50
C SER A 53 12.56 8.71 2.06
N VAL A 54 13.18 7.55 1.84
CA VAL A 54 12.74 6.26 2.37
C VAL A 54 13.94 5.49 2.93
N ASP A 55 13.70 4.61 3.91
CA ASP A 55 14.77 3.80 4.51
C ASP A 55 15.22 2.68 3.58
N GLN A 56 14.32 2.17 2.72
CA GLN A 56 14.64 1.15 1.72
C GLN A 56 13.76 1.29 0.48
N LEU A 57 14.42 1.38 -0.68
CA LEU A 57 13.79 1.34 -2.00
C LEU A 57 14.10 0.00 -2.68
N ASN A 58 13.09 -0.85 -2.85
CA ASN A 58 13.19 -2.07 -3.63
C ASN A 58 12.62 -1.81 -5.04
N VAL A 59 13.50 -1.61 -6.02
CA VAL A 59 13.08 -1.50 -7.42
C VAL A 59 12.87 -2.92 -7.97
N THR A 60 11.65 -3.19 -8.45
CA THR A 60 11.23 -4.53 -8.89
C THR A 60 10.17 -4.46 -9.98
N ASN A 61 10.05 -5.51 -10.78
CA ASN A 61 9.01 -5.62 -11.82
C ASN A 61 7.69 -6.20 -11.28
N ASP A 62 7.66 -6.68 -10.04
CA ASP A 62 6.43 -7.16 -9.39
C ASP A 62 6.40 -6.73 -7.91
N PRO A 63 6.02 -5.47 -7.63
CA PRO A 63 5.98 -4.90 -6.29
C PRO A 63 5.12 -5.70 -5.35
N LEU A 64 4.00 -6.24 -5.82
CA LEU A 64 3.08 -7.01 -4.98
C LEU A 64 3.70 -8.35 -4.58
N THR A 65 4.26 -9.11 -5.52
CA THR A 65 4.90 -10.38 -5.21
C THR A 65 6.08 -10.20 -4.26
N ASP A 66 6.93 -9.20 -4.51
CA ASP A 66 8.10 -8.93 -3.66
C ASP A 66 7.70 -8.41 -2.28
N PHE A 67 6.65 -7.59 -2.19
CA PHE A 67 6.06 -7.18 -0.92
C PHE A 67 5.53 -8.39 -0.13
N VAL A 68 4.79 -9.30 -0.78
CA VAL A 68 4.26 -10.50 -0.11
C VAL A 68 5.39 -11.42 0.35
N ALA A 69 6.42 -11.62 -0.47
CA ALA A 69 7.61 -12.39 -0.08
C ALA A 69 8.33 -11.73 1.12
N TRP A 70 8.46 -10.40 1.11
CA TRP A 70 9.08 -9.65 2.19
C TRP A 70 8.29 -9.73 3.50
N ILE A 71 6.98 -9.48 3.47
CA ILE A 71 6.16 -9.44 4.70
C ILE A 71 5.96 -10.84 5.29
N THR A 72 6.08 -11.90 4.48
CA THR A 72 6.01 -13.28 4.95
C THR A 72 7.36 -13.81 5.43
N ASP A 73 8.47 -13.11 5.22
CA ASP A 73 9.80 -13.56 5.70
C ASP A 73 10.12 -13.11 7.14
N PHE A 74 9.25 -12.39 7.84
CA PHE A 74 9.52 -12.01 9.23
C PHE A 74 9.58 -13.23 10.16
N SER A 75 10.55 -13.25 11.08
CA SER A 75 10.71 -14.35 12.07
C SER A 75 9.89 -14.14 13.34
N THR A 76 8.89 -13.27 13.28
CA THR A 76 8.08 -12.87 14.42
C THR A 76 6.65 -12.60 13.98
N ASP A 77 5.71 -12.58 14.92
CA ASP A 77 4.32 -12.27 14.61
C ASP A 77 4.21 -10.82 14.11
N THR A 78 3.50 -10.67 13.00
CA THR A 78 3.45 -9.44 12.22
C THR A 78 2.00 -9.05 11.94
N VAL A 79 1.67 -7.78 12.17
CA VAL A 79 0.36 -7.22 11.87
C VAL A 79 0.49 -6.11 10.83
N ALA A 80 -0.24 -6.24 9.73
CA ALA A 80 -0.29 -5.31 8.63
C ALA A 80 -1.64 -4.62 8.59
N PHE A 81 -1.63 -3.29 8.58
CA PHE A 81 -2.80 -2.45 8.53
C PHE A 81 -2.91 -1.78 7.16
N SER A 82 -4.09 -1.83 6.57
CA SER A 82 -4.46 -1.00 5.43
C SER A 82 -5.73 -0.23 5.77
N HIS A 83 -5.98 0.87 5.06
CA HIS A 83 -7.16 1.70 5.30
C HIS A 83 -8.15 1.54 4.17
N PHE A 84 -9.27 0.88 4.48
CA PHE A 84 -10.27 0.41 3.52
C PHE A 84 -9.80 -0.75 2.63
N GLY A 85 -8.68 -1.37 2.99
CA GLY A 85 -8.07 -2.43 2.17
C GLY A 85 -8.86 -3.74 2.13
N GLY A 86 -9.85 -3.92 3.01
CA GLY A 86 -10.76 -5.08 2.98
C GLY A 86 -11.54 -5.24 1.66
N ARG A 87 -11.59 -4.19 0.83
CA ARG A 87 -12.19 -4.20 -0.52
C ARG A 87 -11.18 -3.93 -1.64
N PHE A 88 -9.94 -3.60 -1.29
CA PHE A 88 -8.87 -3.20 -2.20
C PHE A 88 -7.61 -4.01 -1.88
N ASP A 89 -6.69 -3.49 -1.05
CA ASP A 89 -5.36 -4.05 -0.81
C ASP A 89 -5.36 -5.52 -0.40
N MET A 90 -6.25 -5.91 0.52
CA MET A 90 -6.31 -7.28 1.01
C MET A 90 -6.72 -8.28 -0.06
N VAL A 91 -7.49 -7.86 -1.08
CA VAL A 91 -7.90 -8.72 -2.19
C VAL A 91 -6.70 -9.09 -3.06
N LEU A 92 -5.76 -8.16 -3.23
CA LEU A 92 -4.56 -8.37 -4.05
C LEU A 92 -3.50 -9.14 -3.30
N VAL A 93 -3.28 -8.79 -2.03
CA VAL A 93 -2.42 -9.58 -1.14
C VAL A 93 -2.93 -11.00 -1.04
N PHE A 94 -4.25 -11.21 -0.91
CA PHE A 94 -4.86 -12.56 -0.93
C PHE A 94 -4.49 -13.33 -2.20
N LYS A 95 -4.65 -12.69 -3.38
CA LYS A 95 -4.29 -13.31 -4.66
C LYS A 95 -2.81 -13.66 -4.70
N ALA A 96 -1.92 -12.78 -4.27
CA ALA A 96 -0.48 -13.01 -4.27
C ALA A 96 -0.07 -14.14 -3.31
N LEU A 97 -0.62 -14.17 -2.09
CA LEU A 97 -0.44 -15.26 -1.14
C LEU A 97 -0.90 -16.60 -1.73
N TYR A 98 -2.10 -16.62 -2.31
CA TYR A 98 -2.67 -17.83 -2.92
C TYR A 98 -1.80 -18.38 -4.06
N LEU A 99 -1.28 -17.49 -4.92
CA LEU A 99 -0.37 -17.87 -6.01
C LEU A 99 0.98 -18.40 -5.50
N GLN A 100 1.41 -18.00 -4.31
CA GLN A 100 2.59 -18.55 -3.63
C GLN A 100 2.29 -19.86 -2.87
N GLY A 101 1.07 -20.39 -2.95
CA GLY A 101 0.66 -21.63 -2.27
C GLY A 101 0.26 -21.44 -0.81
N LEU A 102 0.12 -20.19 -0.36
CA LEU A 102 -0.33 -19.86 0.99
C LEU A 102 -1.85 -19.69 1.00
N THR A 103 -2.53 -20.39 1.92
CA THR A 103 -3.99 -20.31 2.08
C THR A 103 -4.33 -19.61 3.39
N PRO A 104 -4.57 -18.30 3.38
CA PRO A 104 -4.89 -17.57 4.60
C PRO A 104 -6.30 -17.90 5.12
N ASP A 105 -6.43 -17.93 6.44
CA ASP A 105 -7.72 -17.87 7.14
C ASP A 105 -8.30 -16.45 6.98
N MET A 106 -9.61 -16.33 6.78
CA MET A 106 -10.24 -15.04 6.50
C MET A 106 -11.52 -14.83 7.31
N ILE A 107 -11.66 -13.63 7.87
CA ILE A 107 -12.94 -13.13 8.40
C ILE A 107 -13.50 -12.16 7.36
N LYS A 108 -14.65 -12.48 6.78
CA LYS A 108 -15.26 -11.67 5.70
C LYS A 108 -16.79 -11.63 5.79
N ASN A 109 -17.38 -10.55 5.30
CA ASN A 109 -18.82 -10.46 5.04
C ASN A 109 -19.03 -10.10 3.57
N GLY A 110 -19.64 -11.01 2.80
CA GLY A 110 -19.69 -10.92 1.35
C GLY A 110 -18.28 -10.82 0.75
N ASN A 111 -18.04 -9.73 0.03
CA ASN A 111 -16.77 -9.40 -0.62
C ASN A 111 -15.83 -8.54 0.23
N LYS A 112 -16.28 -8.05 1.40
CA LYS A 112 -15.42 -7.27 2.29
C LYS A 112 -14.69 -8.21 3.25
N MET A 113 -13.37 -8.19 3.20
CA MET A 113 -12.49 -8.84 4.17
C MET A 113 -12.27 -7.91 5.36
N TYR A 114 -12.39 -8.44 6.58
CA TYR A 114 -12.07 -7.72 7.82
C TYR A 114 -10.68 -8.10 8.34
N GLU A 115 -10.34 -9.38 8.20
CA GLU A 115 -9.07 -9.95 8.61
C GLU A 115 -8.66 -11.03 7.61
N MET A 116 -7.36 -11.09 7.33
CA MET A 116 -6.72 -12.19 6.62
C MET A 116 -5.47 -12.62 7.40
N LYS A 117 -5.34 -13.90 7.72
CA LYS A 117 -4.31 -14.40 8.61
C LYS A 117 -3.63 -15.64 8.04
N VAL A 118 -2.30 -15.63 7.98
CA VAL A 118 -1.51 -16.73 7.41
C VAL A 118 -0.31 -17.05 8.30
N LYS A 119 0.07 -18.33 8.39
CA LYS A 119 1.37 -18.70 8.96
C LYS A 119 2.42 -18.72 7.86
N ASN A 120 3.55 -18.08 8.11
CA ASN A 120 4.70 -18.21 7.24
C ASN A 120 5.49 -19.50 7.50
N ASP A 121 6.51 -19.75 6.68
CA ASP A 121 7.41 -20.91 6.80
C ASP A 121 8.12 -21.00 8.16
N LYS A 122 8.30 -19.84 8.82
CA LYS A 122 8.90 -19.72 10.16
C LYS A 122 7.90 -19.96 11.30
N LYS A 123 6.66 -20.35 10.97
CA LYS A 123 5.53 -20.61 11.87
C LYS A 123 5.05 -19.38 12.66
N CYS A 124 5.40 -18.18 12.21
CA CYS A 124 4.91 -16.91 12.73
C CYS A 124 3.65 -16.48 11.98
N TRP A 125 2.77 -15.76 12.67
CA TRP A 125 1.56 -15.22 12.08
C TRP A 125 1.84 -13.92 11.33
N VAL A 126 1.27 -13.80 10.14
CA VAL A 126 1.10 -12.54 9.41
C VAL A 126 -0.40 -12.26 9.33
N ILE A 127 -0.83 -11.17 9.94
CA ILE A 127 -2.24 -10.80 10.10
C ILE A 127 -2.47 -9.47 9.37
N PHE A 128 -3.40 -9.44 8.42
CA PHE A 128 -3.81 -8.25 7.69
C PHE A 128 -5.15 -7.75 8.21
N HIS A 129 -5.24 -6.46 8.49
CA HIS A 129 -6.37 -5.80 9.13
C HIS A 129 -6.82 -4.56 8.36
N ASP A 130 -8.13 -4.40 8.20
CA ASP A 130 -8.74 -3.20 7.60
C ASP A 130 -9.13 -2.19 8.69
N THR A 131 -8.32 -1.13 8.83
CA THR A 131 -8.48 -0.08 9.84
C THR A 131 -9.71 0.80 9.64
N TYR A 132 -10.36 0.76 8.46
CA TYR A 132 -11.62 1.47 8.23
C TYR A 132 -12.74 0.99 9.15
N ASN A 133 -12.63 -0.25 9.68
CA ASN A 133 -13.59 -0.77 10.65
C ASN A 133 -13.51 -0.08 12.02
N LEU A 134 -12.37 0.54 12.34
CA LEU A 134 -12.16 1.33 13.55
C LEU A 134 -12.41 2.82 13.30
N MET A 135 -11.95 3.30 12.14
CA MET A 135 -11.98 4.70 11.76
C MET A 135 -12.75 4.85 10.43
N PRO A 136 -14.10 4.80 10.43
CA PRO A 136 -14.91 4.72 9.21
C PRO A 136 -15.08 6.09 8.53
N MET A 137 -13.97 6.71 8.17
CA MET A 137 -13.90 7.98 7.44
C MET A 137 -12.71 7.96 6.48
N PRO A 138 -12.66 8.84 5.46
CA PRO A 138 -11.53 8.88 4.53
C PRO A 138 -10.19 9.14 5.25
N LEU A 139 -9.11 8.56 4.73
CA LEU A 139 -7.75 8.73 5.28
C LEU A 139 -7.37 10.21 5.49
N ALA A 140 -7.70 11.07 4.52
CA ALA A 140 -7.46 12.52 4.61
C ALA A 140 -8.20 13.18 5.80
N SER A 141 -9.38 12.67 6.17
CA SER A 141 -10.18 13.19 7.29
C SER A 141 -9.62 12.78 8.65
N LEU A 142 -8.74 11.77 8.72
CA LEU A 142 -8.08 11.37 9.97
C LEU A 142 -7.12 12.45 10.49
N VAL A 143 -6.48 13.22 9.58
CA VAL A 143 -5.54 14.28 9.94
C VAL A 143 -6.19 15.33 10.86
N PRO A 144 -7.29 16.00 10.46
CA PRO A 144 -7.97 16.94 11.35
C PRO A 144 -8.71 16.23 12.50
N ALA A 145 -9.26 15.03 12.30
CA ALA A 145 -10.04 14.33 13.33
C ALA A 145 -9.21 13.95 14.57
N PHE A 146 -7.93 13.58 14.38
CA PHE A 146 -7.01 13.24 15.46
C PHE A 146 -5.97 14.33 15.75
N ALA A 147 -6.10 15.52 15.12
CA ALA A 147 -5.12 16.60 15.21
C ALA A 147 -3.67 16.11 14.96
N LEU A 148 -3.49 15.31 13.91
CA LEU A 148 -2.21 14.69 13.57
C LEU A 148 -1.21 15.76 13.10
N LYS A 149 0.05 15.61 13.53
CA LYS A 149 1.17 16.47 13.11
C LYS A 149 1.89 15.87 11.89
N VAL A 150 1.14 15.68 10.81
CA VAL A 150 1.61 15.13 9.53
C VAL A 150 1.17 16.05 8.39
N GLU A 151 1.74 15.88 7.21
CA GLU A 151 1.32 16.64 6.04
C GLU A 151 -0.10 16.25 5.63
N ASP A 152 -0.87 17.23 5.15
CA ASP A 152 -2.20 16.95 4.59
C ASP A 152 -2.08 16.08 3.35
N LYS A 153 -3.10 15.27 3.11
CA LYS A 153 -3.13 14.40 1.93
C LYS A 153 -3.28 15.23 0.65
N PRO A 154 -2.31 15.21 -0.28
CA PRO A 154 -2.38 16.03 -1.49
C PRO A 154 -3.37 15.44 -2.51
N PHE A 155 -3.76 16.25 -3.50
CA PHE A 155 -4.52 15.76 -4.65
C PHE A 155 -3.61 14.96 -5.59
N PHE A 156 -4.06 13.77 -6.00
CA PHE A 156 -3.30 12.90 -6.89
C PHE A 156 -4.08 12.57 -8.17
N PRO A 157 -3.45 12.65 -9.36
CA PRO A 157 -4.10 12.37 -10.63
C PRO A 157 -4.14 10.85 -10.88
N HIS A 158 -5.10 10.17 -10.26
CA HIS A 158 -5.20 8.71 -10.30
C HIS A 158 -5.24 8.11 -11.72
N LEU A 159 -5.90 8.76 -12.70
CA LEU A 159 -5.92 8.22 -14.07
C LEU A 159 -4.62 8.48 -14.84
N ALA A 160 -3.82 9.45 -14.39
CA ALA A 160 -2.50 9.70 -14.97
C ALA A 160 -1.48 8.64 -14.55
N ASN A 161 -1.78 7.81 -13.54
CA ASN A 161 -0.94 6.64 -13.23
C ASN A 161 -1.09 5.63 -14.37
N ASN A 162 -0.23 5.72 -15.39
CA ASN A 162 -0.25 4.86 -16.56
C ASN A 162 1.19 4.60 -17.00
N PRO A 163 1.56 3.39 -17.43
CA PRO A 163 2.95 3.09 -17.80
C PRO A 163 3.51 3.99 -18.90
N SER A 164 2.67 4.49 -19.81
CA SER A 164 3.07 5.42 -20.88
C SER A 164 3.51 6.80 -20.36
N ASN A 165 3.16 7.14 -19.12
CA ASN A 165 3.53 8.39 -18.45
C ASN A 165 4.82 8.27 -17.61
N TYR A 166 5.38 7.07 -17.41
CA TYR A 166 6.65 6.91 -16.69
C TYR A 166 7.81 7.54 -17.46
N GLY A 167 8.76 8.13 -16.72
CA GLY A 167 9.96 8.75 -17.28
C GLY A 167 9.70 10.06 -18.04
N LYS A 168 8.51 10.65 -17.89
CA LYS A 168 8.12 11.91 -18.54
C LYS A 168 7.53 12.87 -17.52
N GLU A 169 7.69 14.15 -17.79
CA GLU A 169 6.87 15.18 -17.17
C GLU A 169 5.55 15.27 -17.94
N ILE A 170 4.45 15.28 -17.19
CA ILE A 170 3.10 15.41 -17.72
C ILE A 170 2.40 16.61 -17.08
N PHE A 171 1.28 17.02 -17.66
CA PHE A 171 0.41 18.07 -17.13
C PHE A 171 -1.00 17.46 -16.97
N PRO A 172 -1.29 16.85 -15.82
CA PRO A 172 -2.54 16.15 -15.60
C PRO A 172 -3.73 17.10 -15.73
N THR A 173 -4.79 16.63 -16.38
CA THR A 173 -6.05 17.35 -16.55
C THR A 173 -6.96 17.14 -15.34
N MET A 174 -8.03 17.93 -15.21
CA MET A 174 -9.03 17.72 -14.14
C MET A 174 -9.66 16.32 -14.16
N GLU A 175 -9.77 15.70 -15.35
CA GLU A 175 -10.29 14.34 -15.49
C GLU A 175 -9.35 13.33 -14.82
N ASP A 176 -8.04 13.54 -14.91
CA ASP A 176 -7.05 12.65 -14.30
C ASP A 176 -7.16 12.57 -12.78
N TYR A 177 -7.65 13.63 -12.14
CA TYR A 177 -7.94 13.70 -10.70
C TYR A 177 -9.34 13.19 -10.33
N LEU A 178 -10.13 12.70 -11.29
CA LEU A 178 -11.52 12.30 -11.10
C LEU A 178 -12.38 13.44 -10.54
N ALA A 179 -12.11 14.68 -10.95
CA ALA A 179 -12.75 15.88 -10.39
C ALA A 179 -14.29 15.81 -10.42
N ASN A 180 -14.87 15.20 -11.46
CA ASN A 180 -16.34 15.08 -11.60
C ASN A 180 -16.99 14.17 -10.55
N GLY A 181 -16.23 13.27 -9.92
CA GLY A 181 -16.70 12.40 -8.85
C GLY A 181 -16.49 12.97 -7.44
N MET A 182 -15.88 14.15 -7.31
CA MET A 182 -15.62 14.76 -6.01
C MET A 182 -16.90 15.33 -5.38
N MET A 183 -17.04 15.17 -4.06
CA MET A 183 -18.10 15.85 -3.31
C MET A 183 -17.97 17.38 -3.43
N PRO A 184 -19.07 18.15 -3.39
CA PRO A 184 -19.06 19.59 -3.66
C PRO A 184 -18.00 20.38 -2.87
N GLU A 185 -17.87 20.10 -1.57
CA GLU A 185 -16.91 20.77 -0.69
C GLU A 185 -15.45 20.48 -1.11
N LYS A 186 -15.14 19.23 -1.41
CA LYS A 186 -13.82 18.82 -1.91
C LYS A 186 -13.55 19.36 -3.31
N ARG A 187 -14.59 19.46 -4.14
CA ARG A 187 -14.48 20.01 -5.50
C ARG A 187 -14.06 21.48 -5.49
N VAL A 188 -14.64 22.29 -4.61
CA VAL A 188 -14.26 23.71 -4.45
C VAL A 188 -12.79 23.85 -4.04
N GLN A 189 -12.32 23.01 -3.10
CA GLN A 189 -10.91 23.00 -2.69
C GLN A 189 -9.99 22.57 -3.84
N PHE A 190 -10.40 21.52 -4.58
CA PHE A 190 -9.68 21.03 -5.74
C PHE A 190 -9.58 22.07 -6.85
N ASP A 191 -10.67 22.74 -7.23
CA ASP A 191 -10.66 23.71 -8.34
C ASP A 191 -9.69 24.86 -8.04
N LYS A 192 -9.69 25.37 -6.80
CA LYS A 192 -8.75 26.41 -6.35
C LYS A 192 -7.29 25.92 -6.39
N TRP A 193 -7.04 24.70 -5.91
CA TRP A 193 -5.71 24.10 -5.95
C TRP A 193 -5.25 23.86 -7.39
N PHE A 194 -6.11 23.30 -8.24
CA PHE A 194 -5.81 22.98 -9.62
C PHE A 194 -5.49 24.22 -10.44
N ASP A 195 -6.23 25.33 -10.25
CA ASP A 195 -5.93 26.58 -10.93
C ASP A 195 -4.52 27.13 -10.63
N GLN A 196 -3.99 26.83 -9.45
CA GLN A 196 -2.64 27.22 -9.03
C GLN A 196 -1.56 26.29 -9.58
N HIS A 197 -1.84 24.99 -9.72
CA HIS A 197 -0.83 23.96 -10.01
C HIS A 197 -0.91 23.35 -11.42
N LYS A 198 -1.97 23.63 -12.20
CA LYS A 198 -2.21 23.01 -13.54
C LYS A 198 -1.11 23.21 -14.58
N ASN A 199 -0.25 24.20 -14.40
CA ASN A 199 0.86 24.52 -15.29
C ASN A 199 2.21 24.04 -14.75
N GLU A 200 2.22 23.33 -13.61
CA GLU A 200 3.44 22.78 -13.03
C GLU A 200 3.73 21.39 -13.64
N PRO A 201 5.00 21.08 -13.96
CA PRO A 201 5.36 19.77 -14.47
C PRO A 201 5.14 18.71 -13.38
N PHE A 202 4.44 17.63 -13.75
CA PHE A 202 4.17 16.51 -12.86
C PHE A 202 5.04 15.32 -13.25
N ASN A 203 5.97 14.93 -12.39
CA ASN A 203 6.72 13.68 -12.53
C ASN A 203 5.98 12.55 -11.78
N LEU A 204 5.35 11.64 -12.53
CA LEU A 204 4.52 10.59 -11.95
C LEU A 204 5.28 9.70 -10.95
N VAL A 205 6.52 9.34 -11.24
CA VAL A 205 7.30 8.41 -10.39
C VAL A 205 7.62 9.07 -9.03
N GLU A 206 8.07 10.31 -9.05
CA GLU A 206 8.40 11.06 -7.83
C GLU A 206 7.16 11.40 -7.01
N GLN A 207 6.08 11.82 -7.67
CA GLN A 207 4.82 12.19 -7.01
C GLN A 207 4.11 10.96 -6.44
N LEU A 208 4.20 9.81 -7.10
CA LEU A 208 3.64 8.57 -6.59
C LEU A 208 4.35 8.11 -5.31
N ALA A 209 5.68 8.21 -5.29
CA ALA A 209 6.47 7.90 -4.10
C ALA A 209 6.10 8.81 -2.93
N ALA A 210 5.97 10.12 -3.16
CA ALA A 210 5.58 11.07 -2.13
C ALA A 210 4.16 10.80 -1.61
N TYR A 211 3.20 10.58 -2.52
CA TYR A 211 1.81 10.33 -2.19
C TYR A 211 1.61 9.05 -1.37
N CYS A 212 2.14 7.92 -1.83
CA CYS A 212 1.99 6.64 -1.12
C CYS A 212 2.75 6.63 0.22
N THR A 213 3.88 7.34 0.32
CA THR A 213 4.61 7.50 1.59
C THR A 213 3.81 8.33 2.59
N ASN A 214 3.25 9.46 2.16
CA ASN A 214 2.40 10.28 3.01
C ASN A 214 1.15 9.52 3.51
N ASP A 215 0.55 8.68 2.66
CA ASP A 215 -0.60 7.86 3.06
C ASP A 215 -0.28 6.90 4.22
N VAL A 216 0.88 6.24 4.19
CA VAL A 216 1.29 5.37 5.31
C VAL A 216 1.76 6.15 6.53
N ASP A 217 2.26 7.38 6.36
CA ASP A 217 2.56 8.29 7.47
C ASP A 217 1.30 8.73 8.20
N ILE A 218 0.27 9.15 7.46
CA ILE A 218 -1.04 9.50 8.01
C ILE A 218 -1.66 8.30 8.71
N LEU A 219 -1.66 7.12 8.08
CA LEU A 219 -2.26 5.93 8.66
C LEU A 219 -1.55 5.49 9.95
N MET A 220 -0.22 5.50 9.97
CA MET A 220 0.56 5.18 11.17
C MET A 220 0.28 6.16 12.31
N ALA A 221 0.29 7.46 12.02
CA ALA A 221 -0.01 8.51 13.00
C ALA A 221 -1.44 8.38 13.55
N ALA A 222 -2.41 8.09 12.67
CA ALA A 222 -3.81 7.87 13.05
C ALA A 222 -3.96 6.63 13.95
N LEU A 223 -3.29 5.52 13.65
CA LEU A 223 -3.33 4.32 14.49
C LEU A 223 -2.72 4.55 15.87
N ILE A 224 -1.60 5.25 15.96
CA ILE A 224 -0.98 5.64 17.23
C ILE A 224 -1.94 6.52 18.04
N ALA A 225 -2.55 7.52 17.41
CA ALA A 225 -3.49 8.43 18.05
C ALA A 225 -4.76 7.69 18.51
N PHE A 226 -5.38 6.90 17.63
CA PHE A 226 -6.55 6.08 17.95
C PHE A 226 -6.26 5.17 19.14
N ARG A 227 -5.14 4.45 19.11
CA ARG A 227 -4.77 3.54 20.19
C ARG A 227 -4.64 4.28 21.51
N LYS A 228 -3.99 5.45 21.51
CA LYS A 228 -3.86 6.33 22.68
C LYS A 228 -5.18 6.69 23.33
N GLU A 229 -6.18 7.01 22.53
CA GLU A 229 -7.52 7.36 23.03
C GLU A 229 -8.29 6.13 23.54
N PHE A 230 -8.09 4.95 22.94
CA PHE A 230 -8.90 3.75 23.19
C PHE A 230 -8.16 2.62 23.91
N TRP A 231 -7.04 2.92 24.57
CA TRP A 231 -6.23 1.95 25.32
C TRP A 231 -7.09 1.16 26.33
N ARG A 232 -6.92 -0.17 26.39
CA ARG A 232 -7.68 -1.08 27.27
C ARG A 232 -9.20 -1.12 27.04
N SER A 233 -9.70 -0.53 25.96
CA SER A 233 -11.07 -0.77 25.51
C SER A 233 -11.14 -2.07 24.69
N PRO A 234 -12.33 -2.65 24.47
CA PRO A 234 -12.49 -3.77 23.54
C PRO A 234 -12.00 -3.46 22.11
N MET A 235 -11.89 -2.18 21.72
CA MET A 235 -11.35 -1.80 20.42
C MET A 235 -9.84 -2.04 20.29
N ASP A 236 -9.13 -2.20 21.42
CA ASP A 236 -7.71 -2.58 21.44
C ASP A 236 -7.49 -4.04 20.99
N LEU A 237 -8.55 -4.86 20.91
CA LEU A 237 -8.47 -6.25 20.42
C LEU A 237 -7.99 -6.34 18.97
N MET A 238 -8.18 -5.30 18.15
CA MET A 238 -7.63 -5.28 16.79
C MET A 238 -6.10 -5.10 16.76
N PHE A 239 -5.52 -4.70 17.89
CA PHE A 239 -4.08 -4.73 18.12
C PHE A 239 -3.64 -5.98 18.91
N SER A 240 -4.54 -6.93 19.17
CA SER A 240 -4.16 -8.22 19.75
C SER A 240 -3.28 -9.00 18.75
N GLY A 241 -2.18 -9.57 19.22
CA GLY A 241 -1.17 -10.16 18.33
C GLY A 241 -0.12 -9.17 17.81
N VAL A 242 -0.27 -7.85 18.04
CA VAL A 242 0.81 -6.88 17.85
C VAL A 242 1.80 -7.09 19.00
N HIS A 243 2.70 -8.05 18.86
CA HIS A 243 3.74 -8.35 19.86
C HIS A 243 5.12 -8.00 19.35
N ASP A 244 5.38 -8.17 18.04
CA ASP A 244 6.74 -8.07 17.52
C ASP A 244 6.91 -7.11 16.32
N ASN A 245 5.97 -7.03 15.36
CA ASN A 245 6.00 -6.01 14.30
C ASN A 245 4.62 -5.51 13.83
N SER A 246 4.52 -4.21 13.51
CA SER A 246 3.33 -3.59 12.94
C SER A 246 3.65 -2.73 11.73
N PHE A 247 2.79 -2.73 10.72
CA PHE A 247 3.01 -1.99 9.48
C PHE A 247 1.76 -1.32 8.95
N CYS A 248 1.90 -0.19 8.28
CA CYS A 248 0.86 0.45 7.49
C CYS A 248 1.19 0.34 6.01
N LEU A 249 0.21 -0.01 5.17
CA LEU A 249 0.38 -0.24 3.74
C LEU A 249 -0.48 0.73 2.92
N HIS A 250 0.08 1.25 1.83
CA HIS A 250 -0.68 1.84 0.73
C HIS A 250 -0.09 1.42 -0.62
N GLU A 251 -0.97 1.06 -1.56
CA GLU A 251 -0.59 0.62 -2.90
C GLU A 251 -1.17 1.55 -3.99
N ALA A 252 -0.55 1.52 -5.17
CA ALA A 252 -1.05 2.21 -6.34
C ALA A 252 -1.14 1.30 -7.56
N PHE A 253 -2.01 1.69 -8.48
CA PHE A 253 -2.34 0.95 -9.70
C PHE A 253 -2.18 1.79 -10.94
N PRO A 254 -1.45 1.33 -11.97
CA PRO A 254 -1.59 1.88 -13.29
C PRO A 254 -3.00 1.62 -13.84
N HIS A 255 -3.54 2.62 -14.55
CA HIS A 255 -4.78 2.55 -15.31
C HIS A 255 -4.46 2.22 -16.77
N GLU A 256 -4.84 1.04 -17.27
CA GLU A 256 -4.65 0.64 -18.68
C GLU A 256 -5.96 0.60 -19.50
N SER A 257 -5.89 1.06 -20.76
CA SER A 257 -6.90 0.90 -21.82
C SER A 257 -6.53 -0.25 -22.77
N PRO A 258 -7.48 -0.95 -23.43
CA PRO A 258 -7.22 -2.23 -24.09
C PRO A 258 -6.65 -2.10 -25.52
N GLN A 259 -5.58 -2.84 -25.86
CA GLN A 259 -5.36 -3.56 -27.14
C GLN A 259 -3.94 -4.19 -27.25
N GLY A 260 -3.86 -5.49 -27.61
CA GLY A 260 -2.67 -6.13 -28.25
C GLY A 260 -1.95 -7.22 -27.43
N LYS A 261 -1.75 -8.42 -28.00
CA LYS A 261 -1.29 -9.69 -27.34
C LYS A 261 0.26 -9.83 -27.31
N SER A 262 0.85 -10.25 -26.17
CA SER A 262 1.48 -11.57 -25.80
C SER A 262 2.77 -11.98 -26.55
N CYS A 263 3.86 -12.58 -26.03
CA CYS A 263 4.17 -13.45 -24.88
C CYS A 263 5.72 -13.63 -24.77
N TRP A 264 6.26 -13.86 -23.55
CA TRP A 264 7.47 -14.63 -23.08
C TRP A 264 8.79 -14.64 -23.92
N ASP A 265 10.02 -14.63 -23.39
CA ASP A 265 10.63 -15.52 -22.39
C ASP A 265 11.93 -14.94 -21.78
N CYS A 266 12.16 -15.23 -20.51
CA CYS A 266 13.47 -15.29 -19.86
C CYS A 266 13.62 -16.70 -19.28
N PRO A 267 14.83 -17.28 -19.24
CA PRO A 267 15.18 -17.97 -18.00
C PRO A 267 16.61 -17.66 -17.58
N GLY A 268 16.74 -17.07 -16.39
CA GLY A 268 18.00 -17.04 -15.67
C GLY A 268 18.48 -18.45 -15.32
N LYS A 269 19.77 -18.58 -14.99
CA LYS A 269 20.23 -19.52 -13.96
C LYS A 269 21.68 -19.20 -13.59
N ARG A 270 21.90 -18.99 -12.29
CA ARG A 270 23.23 -19.15 -11.66
C ARG A 270 23.65 -20.61 -11.80
N VAL A 271 24.89 -20.86 -12.19
CA VAL A 271 25.56 -22.15 -11.98
C VAL A 271 26.59 -21.97 -10.87
N ARG A 272 26.36 -22.63 -9.73
CA ARG A 272 27.41 -22.93 -8.74
C ARG A 272 28.31 -24.03 -9.33
N GLN A 273 29.60 -23.77 -9.42
CA GLN A 273 30.62 -24.78 -9.67
C GLN A 273 31.00 -25.52 -8.38
N ARG A 274 31.13 -26.84 -8.48
CA ARG A 274 32.12 -27.76 -7.84
C ARG A 274 31.60 -29.19 -8.05
N GLY A 275 32.32 -30.13 -8.61
CA GLY A 275 33.65 -30.18 -9.21
C GLY A 275 33.89 -31.58 -9.78
N GLN A 276 34.96 -31.77 -10.53
CA GLN A 276 35.64 -33.06 -10.68
C GLN A 276 37.09 -32.79 -11.06
N SER A 277 38.00 -33.22 -10.19
CA SER A 277 39.38 -33.50 -10.53
C SER A 277 39.47 -34.98 -10.92
N LYS A 278 39.90 -35.23 -12.16
CA LYS A 278 40.91 -36.20 -12.59
C LYS A 278 41.30 -35.86 -14.02
#